data_AF-A0A531KBH0-F1
#
_entry.id   AF-A0A531KBH0-F1
#
_cell.length_a   1.000
_cell.length_b   1.000
_cell.length_c   1.000
_cell.angle_alpha   90.00
_cell.angle_beta   90.00
_cell.angle_gamma   90.00
#
_symmetry.space_group_name_H-M   'P 1'
#
loop_
_entity.id
_entity.type
_entity.pdbx_description
1 polymer ?
#
loop_
_entity_poly.entity_id
_entity_poly.type
_entity_poly.pdbx_seq_one_letter_code
_entity_poly.pdbx_strand_id
1 'polypeptide(L)'
;DPSIFPTLTKMLLSVEFRTDNQPVGLGNAQFVTLLYRTLLGREPDGQGLSDYVSKLDRGEASGEQLVAEFIHSHEFRSRHPVLFPNEPQ
;
A
#
# COMPACT_ATOMS: atom_id res chain seq x y z
N ASP A 1 -8.52 12.18 -16.97
CA ASP A 1 -8.47 10.75 -16.62
C ASP A 1 -9.13 10.59 -15.26
N PRO A 2 -10.35 10.01 -15.13
CA PRO A 2 -10.96 9.77 -13.84
C PRO A 2 -10.38 8.49 -13.22
N SER A 3 -9.05 8.34 -13.24
CA SER A 3 -8.37 7.28 -12.53
C SER A 3 -8.59 7.49 -11.03
N ILE A 4 -9.03 6.45 -10.33
CA ILE A 4 -9.22 6.47 -8.87
C ILE A 4 -7.87 6.51 -8.13
N PHE A 5 -6.77 6.21 -8.84
CA PHE A 5 -5.42 6.10 -8.31
C PHE A 5 -4.93 7.35 -7.55
N PRO A 6 -5.03 8.58 -8.10
CA PRO A 6 -4.55 9.77 -7.39
C PRO A 6 -5.38 10.07 -6.15
N THR A 7 -6.67 9.72 -6.18
CA THR A 7 -7.58 9.92 -5.04
C THR A 7 -7.28 8.93 -3.92
N LEU A 8 -7.13 7.64 -4.24
CA LEU A 8 -6.73 6.62 -3.26
C LEU A 8 -5.36 6.92 -2.66
N THR A 9 -4.41 7.30 -3.50
CA THR A 9 -3.06 7.67 -3.07
C THR A 9 -3.11 8.87 -2.12
N LYS A 10 -3.88 9.92 -2.45
CA LYS A 10 -4.09 11.08 -1.55
C LYS A 10 -4.76 10.68 -0.23
N MET A 11 -5.73 9.78 -0.25
CA MET A 11 -6.42 9.31 0.96
C MET A 11 -5.45 8.55 1.87
N LEU A 12 -4.73 7.56 1.34
CA LEU A 12 -3.80 6.70 2.09
C LEU A 12 -2.58 7.45 2.62
N LEU A 13 -2.17 8.52 1.93
CA LEU A 13 -1.04 9.36 2.34
C LEU A 13 -1.48 10.62 3.09
N SER A 14 -2.79 10.79 3.31
CA SER A 14 -3.31 11.94 4.04
C SER A 14 -2.80 11.92 5.48
N VAL A 15 -2.63 13.11 6.06
CA VAL A 15 -2.21 13.22 7.47
C VAL A 15 -3.24 12.57 8.39
N GLU A 16 -4.53 12.60 8.04
CA GLU A 16 -5.61 11.95 8.78
C GLU A 16 -5.43 10.43 8.80
N PHE A 17 -5.30 9.80 7.62
CA PHE A 17 -5.10 8.35 7.54
C PHE A 17 -3.80 7.93 8.25
N ARG A 18 -2.73 8.72 8.10
CA ARG A 18 -1.45 8.46 8.77
C ARG A 18 -1.54 8.70 10.27
N THR A 19 -2.29 9.67 10.79
CA THR A 19 -2.36 9.91 12.24
C THR A 19 -3.23 8.87 12.93
N ASP A 20 -4.33 8.47 12.29
CA ASP A 20 -5.27 7.48 12.85
C ASP A 20 -4.78 6.04 12.68
N ASN A 21 -4.01 5.75 11.62
CA ASN A 21 -3.48 4.39 11.35
C ASN A 21 -1.96 4.27 11.53
N GLN A 22 -1.25 5.37 11.79
CA GLN A 22 0.12 5.36 12.32
C GLN A 22 0.12 6.15 13.64
N PRO A 23 -0.25 5.52 14.77
CA PRO A 23 0.16 6.06 16.05
C PRO A 23 1.68 6.26 15.99
N VAL A 24 2.14 7.43 16.41
CA VAL A 24 3.56 7.85 16.40
C VAL A 24 4.47 6.64 16.68
N GLY A 25 5.22 6.20 15.65
CA GLY A 25 6.21 5.13 15.80
C GLY A 25 5.82 3.71 15.38
N LEU A 26 4.95 3.51 14.39
CA LEU A 26 4.95 2.20 13.71
C LEU A 26 6.33 1.96 13.09
N GLY A 27 6.98 0.87 13.50
CA GLY A 27 8.14 0.36 12.79
C GLY A 27 7.73 -0.04 11.37
N ASN A 28 8.69 0.00 10.43
CA ASN A 28 8.46 -0.30 9.03
C ASN A 28 7.66 -1.61 8.81
N ALA A 29 7.88 -2.62 9.65
CA ALA A 29 7.11 -3.87 9.63
C ALA A 29 5.60 -3.66 9.85
N GLN A 30 5.20 -2.87 10.84
CA GLN A 30 3.77 -2.66 11.12
C GLN A 30 3.11 -1.81 10.04
N PHE A 31 3.84 -0.83 9.48
CA PHE A 31 3.36 -0.06 8.34
C PHE A 31 3.12 -0.95 7.12
N VAL A 32 4.07 -1.83 6.78
CA VAL A 32 3.90 -2.79 5.67
C VAL A 32 2.72 -3.72 5.94
N THR A 33 2.59 -4.28 7.14
CA THR A 33 1.43 -5.12 7.51
C THR A 33 0.10 -4.39 7.36
N LEU A 34 0.02 -3.11 7.75
CA LEU A 34 -1.17 -2.29 7.55
C LEU A 34 -1.54 -2.16 6.07
N LEU A 35 -0.56 -1.95 5.19
CA LEU A 35 -0.79 -1.84 3.74
C LEU A 35 -1.33 -3.15 3.16
N TYR A 36 -0.77 -4.30 3.55
CA TYR A 36 -1.29 -5.61 3.16
C TYR A 36 -2.76 -5.79 3.56
N ARG A 37 -3.10 -5.46 4.81
CA ARG A 37 -4.46 -5.63 5.33
C ARG A 37 -5.45 -4.66 4.66
N THR A 38 -5.05 -3.40 4.50
CA THR A 38 -5.94 -2.34 3.98
C THR A 38 -6.12 -2.45 2.47
N LEU A 39 -5.04 -2.73 1.72
CA LEU A 39 -5.06 -2.70 0.26
C LEU A 39 -5.31 -4.07 -0.36
N LEU A 40 -4.80 -5.14 0.24
CA LEU A 40 -4.91 -6.51 -0.30
C LEU A 40 -5.89 -7.39 0.49
N GLY A 41 -6.35 -6.97 1.66
CA GLY A 41 -7.31 -7.73 2.46
C GLY A 41 -6.74 -9.06 2.98
N ARG A 42 -5.42 -9.14 3.15
CA ARG A 42 -4.72 -10.32 3.69
C ARG A 42 -3.55 -9.92 4.59
N GLU A 43 -3.03 -10.87 5.35
CA GLU A 43 -1.74 -10.71 6.02
C GLU A 43 -0.57 -10.84 5.02
N PRO A 44 0.56 -10.18 5.28
CA PRO A 44 1.77 -10.43 4.51
C PRO A 44 2.27 -11.86 4.74
N ASP A 45 2.86 -12.46 3.72
CA ASP A 45 3.76 -13.60 3.92
C ASP A 45 5.13 -13.12 4.41
N GLY A 46 5.94 -14.03 4.96
CA GLY A 46 7.22 -13.69 5.58
C GLY A 46 8.22 -13.04 4.62
N GLN A 47 8.24 -13.49 3.36
CA GLN A 47 9.14 -12.94 2.34
C GLN A 47 8.68 -11.53 1.93
N GLY A 48 7.40 -11.38 1.58
CA GLY A 48 6.81 -10.11 1.22
C GLY A 48 6.96 -9.07 2.30
N LEU A 49 6.76 -9.43 3.58
CA LEU A 49 7.01 -8.50 4.69
C LEU A 49 8.48 -8.06 4.73
N SER A 50 9.41 -9.03 4.73
CA SER A 50 10.85 -8.75 4.83
C SER A 50 11.35 -7.85 3.70
N ASP A 51 10.90 -8.08 2.48
CA ASP A 51 11.35 -7.33 1.30
C ASP A 51 10.92 -5.86 1.38
N TYR A 52 9.65 -5.60 1.66
CA TYR A 52 9.13 -4.23 1.78
C TYR A 52 9.70 -3.49 2.98
N VAL A 53 9.89 -4.17 4.12
CA VAL A 53 10.54 -3.59 5.29
C VAL A 53 11.98 -3.19 5.00
N SER A 54 12.73 -4.07 4.34
CA SER A 54 14.13 -3.80 3.99
C SER A 54 14.27 -2.60 3.05
N LYS A 55 13.34 -2.41 2.10
CA LYS A 55 13.32 -1.22 1.24
C LYS A 55 13.16 0.07 2.05
N LEU A 56 12.28 0.07 3.05
CA LEU A 56 12.06 1.23 3.92
C LEU A 56 13.24 1.46 4.87
N ASP A 57 13.76 0.40 5.51
CA ASP A 57 14.89 0.47 6.44
C ASP A 57 16.16 1.01 5.77
N ARG A 58 16.38 0.66 4.50
CA ARG A 58 17.53 1.13 3.70
C ARG A 58 17.29 2.46 3.00
N GLY A 59 16.08 3.03 3.10
CA GLY A 59 15.70 4.25 2.39
C GLY A 59 15.68 4.10 0.86
N GLU A 60 15.56 2.86 0.36
CA GLU A 60 15.43 2.56 -1.07
C GLU A 60 14.03 2.89 -1.60
N ALA A 61 13.05 2.95 -0.71
CA ALA A 61 11.71 3.42 -1.00
C ALA A 61 11.16 4.29 0.14
N SER A 62 10.34 5.28 -0.21
CA SER A 62 9.48 5.98 0.75
C SER A 62 8.17 5.22 0.98
N GLY A 63 7.43 5.58 2.03
CA GLY A 63 6.10 5.03 2.26
C GLY A 63 5.14 5.30 1.09
N GLU A 64 5.26 6.48 0.46
CA GLU A 64 4.50 6.85 -0.74
C GLU A 64 4.82 5.94 -1.93
N GLN A 65 6.10 5.63 -2.15
CA GLN A 65 6.51 4.72 -3.21
C GLN A 65 6.00 3.30 -2.97
N LEU A 66 6.04 2.82 -1.72
CA LEU A 66 5.45 1.53 -1.36
C LEU A 66 3.94 1.48 -1.63
N VAL A 67 3.18 2.49 -1.22
CA VAL A 67 1.74 2.56 -1.51
C VAL A 67 1.47 2.50 -3.00
N ALA A 68 2.25 3.23 -3.81
CA ALA A 68 2.15 3.18 -5.26
C ALA A 68 2.49 1.78 -5.82
N GLU A 69 3.50 1.09 -5.30
CA GLU A 69 3.82 -0.29 -5.69
C GLU A 69 2.67 -1.25 -5.41
N PHE A 70 2.01 -1.14 -4.24
CA PHE A 70 0.85 -1.97 -3.90
C PHE A 70 -0.31 -1.73 -4.86
N ILE A 71 -0.71 -0.47 -5.07
CA ILE A 71 -1.88 -0.16 -5.91
C ILE A 71 -1.64 -0.55 -7.38
N HIS A 72 -0.41 -0.42 -7.88
CA HIS A 72 -0.07 -0.84 -9.24
C HIS A 72 0.15 -2.34 -9.40
N SER A 73 0.27 -3.10 -8.29
CA SER A 73 0.49 -4.53 -8.33
C SER A 73 -0.67 -5.27 -9.04
N HIS A 74 -0.32 -6.37 -9.70
CA HIS A 74 -1.32 -7.27 -10.27
C HIS A 74 -2.33 -7.74 -9.20
N GLU A 75 -1.84 -8.07 -8.00
CA GLU A 75 -2.71 -8.55 -6.93
C GLU A 75 -3.77 -7.52 -6.52
N PHE A 76 -3.40 -6.25 -6.35
CA PHE A 76 -4.36 -5.20 -6.02
C PHE A 76 -5.42 -5.07 -7.13
N ARG A 77 -4.99 -5.03 -8.39
CA ARG A 77 -5.88 -4.92 -9.55
C ARG A 77 -6.86 -6.10 -9.63
N SER A 78 -6.37 -7.33 -9.46
CA SER A 78 -7.21 -8.54 -9.45
C SER A 78 -8.20 -8.59 -8.28
N ARG A 79 -7.85 -8.00 -7.12
CA ARG A 79 -8.74 -7.94 -5.95
C ARG A 79 -9.78 -6.82 -6.04
N HIS A 80 -9.49 -5.77 -6.80
CA HIS A 80 -10.36 -4.59 -6.95
C HIS A 80 -10.80 -4.37 -8.40
N PRO A 81 -11.41 -5.36 -9.09
CA PRO A 81 -11.75 -5.24 -10.50
C PRO A 81 -12.73 -4.08 -10.80
N VAL A 82 -13.56 -3.71 -9.81
CA VAL A 82 -14.48 -2.55 -9.90
C VAL A 82 -13.73 -1.23 -10.09
N LEU A 83 -12.49 -1.13 -9.57
CA LEU A 83 -11.65 0.05 -9.72
C LEU A 83 -10.91 0.09 -11.06
N PHE A 84 -10.83 -1.05 -11.76
CA PHE A 84 -10.11 -1.22 -13.03
C PHE A 84 -11.00 -1.86 -14.11
N PRO A 85 -12.17 -1.28 -14.43
CA PRO A 85 -13.16 -1.92 -15.30
C PRO A 85 -12.72 -2.10 -16.76
N ASN A 86 -11.62 -1.45 -17.17
CA ASN A 86 -11.11 -1.45 -18.54
C ASN A 86 -9.77 -2.20 -18.70
N GLU A 87 -9.26 -2.85 -17.64
CA GLU A 87 -8.04 -3.65 -17.73
C GLU A 87 -8.34 -5.13 -18.00
N PRO A 88 -7.57 -5.78 -18.90
CA PRO A 88 -7.69 -7.22 -19.10
C PRO A 88 -7.35 -7.95 -17.79
N GLN A 89 -8.26 -8.85 -17.39
CA GLN A 89 -8.16 -9.68 -16.18
C GLN A 89 -7.16 -10.82 -16.37
#